data_AF-A0A7S4EU14-F1
#
_entry.id   AF-A0A7S4EU14-F1
#
_cell.length_a   1.000
_cell.length_b   1.000
_cell.length_c   1.000
_cell.angle_alpha   90.00
_cell.angle_beta   90.00
_cell.angle_gamma   90.00
#
_symmetry.space_group_name_H-M   'P 1'
#
loop_
_entity.id
_entity.type
_entity.pdbx_description
1 polymer ?
#
loop_
_entity_poly.entity_id
_entity_poly.type
_entity_poly.pdbx_seq_one_letter_code
_entity_poly.pdbx_strand_id
1 'polypeptide(L)'
;MAVFDSILLHLVSLASPDGKWQALKQEIVNTLLLQKDARVVDVLERSYADADCVFLQEATARFADYAESRLADRYFLVRPAQMSANNQNSLLLLRNSLFDKNSVSELTSHAMSSLESQPVAAGDLLLIAVSASSTQGTPDTGAAGTIRGATAPRHFLIASFHGDTNGLATPAVLSAVDSVAKQQPLSTFLFGLDANTHSAGSKKQQGFAEFVKMFDEMGYSSCWGDDAGAGKLYTTFNARTFLQVPLYTP
;
A
#
# COMPACT_ATOMS: atom_id res chain seq x y z
N MET A 1 31.63 30.66 -2.17
CA MET A 1 30.56 29.95 -1.45
C MET A 1 30.19 30.64 -0.15
N ALA A 2 31.10 30.81 0.81
CA ALA A 2 30.81 31.43 2.13
C ALA A 2 30.08 32.81 2.11
N VAL A 3 30.37 33.69 1.15
CA VAL A 3 29.67 34.98 1.00
C VAL A 3 28.21 34.81 0.58
N PHE A 4 27.92 33.86 -0.31
CA PHE A 4 26.55 33.57 -0.74
C PHE A 4 25.74 32.97 0.41
N ASP A 5 26.34 32.05 1.17
CA ASP A 5 25.70 31.44 2.34
C ASP A 5 25.41 32.49 3.42
N SER A 6 26.33 33.43 3.62
CA SER A 6 26.15 34.55 4.56
C SER A 6 25.02 35.49 4.15
N ILE A 7 24.89 35.80 2.85
CA ILE A 7 23.79 36.61 2.31
C ILE A 7 22.45 35.88 2.48
N LEU A 8 22.40 34.58 2.21
CA LEU A 8 21.18 33.77 2.39
C LEU A 8 20.77 33.71 3.86
N LEU A 9 21.70 33.47 4.77
CA LEU A 9 21.45 33.49 6.22
C LEU A 9 20.95 34.87 6.66
N HIS A 10 21.57 35.95 6.17
CA HIS A 10 21.13 37.31 6.49
C HIS A 10 19.70 37.61 6.01
N LEU A 11 19.37 37.25 4.75
CA LEU A 11 18.01 37.41 4.21
C LEU A 11 16.98 36.59 4.97
N VAL A 12 17.34 35.36 5.35
CA VAL A 12 16.49 34.45 6.14
C VAL A 12 16.28 34.98 7.56
N SER A 13 17.31 35.56 8.18
CA SER A 13 17.21 36.24 9.48
C SER A 13 16.40 37.53 9.42
N LEU A 14 16.48 38.30 8.33
CA LEU A 14 15.63 39.49 8.13
C LEU A 14 14.16 39.11 7.94
N ALA A 15 13.88 38.01 7.24
CA ALA A 15 12.52 37.55 6.96
C ALA A 15 11.84 36.87 8.18
N SER A 16 12.61 36.26 9.08
CA SER A 16 12.11 35.71 10.36
C SER A 16 13.08 36.07 11.49
N PRO A 17 13.07 37.33 11.96
CA PRO A 17 14.02 37.82 12.97
C PRO A 17 13.83 37.16 14.34
N ASP A 18 12.66 36.61 14.60
CA ASP A 18 12.34 35.83 15.81
C ASP A 18 12.62 34.32 15.67
N GLY A 19 13.16 33.87 14.53
CA GLY A 19 13.49 32.48 14.28
C GLY A 19 12.29 31.53 14.15
N LYS A 20 11.05 32.05 14.20
CA LYS A 20 9.83 31.21 14.19
C LYS A 20 9.73 30.33 12.95
N TRP A 21 10.13 30.85 11.79
CA TRP A 21 10.05 30.10 10.54
C TRP A 21 11.00 28.91 10.51
N GLN A 22 12.19 29.06 11.09
CA GLN A 22 13.20 28.02 11.19
C GLN A 22 12.77 26.97 12.21
N ALA A 23 12.20 27.39 13.34
CA ALA A 23 11.62 26.48 14.32
C ALA A 23 10.47 25.65 13.72
N LEU A 24 9.55 26.29 12.98
CA LEU A 24 8.46 25.60 12.30
C LEU A 24 8.98 24.62 11.24
N LYS A 25 10.00 25.01 10.45
CA LYS A 25 10.65 24.10 9.49
C LYS A 25 11.29 22.90 10.18
N GLN A 26 12.00 23.11 11.28
CA GLN A 26 12.59 22.02 12.07
C GLN A 26 11.50 21.09 12.60
N GLU A 27 10.40 21.65 13.11
CA GLU A 27 9.26 20.85 13.59
C GLU A 27 8.62 20.04 12.46
N ILE A 28 8.43 20.63 11.28
CA ILE A 28 7.93 19.94 10.08
C ILE A 28 8.88 18.81 9.68
N VAL A 29 10.19 19.05 9.62
CA VAL A 29 11.19 18.02 9.28
C VAL A 29 11.21 16.90 10.33
N ASN A 30 11.22 17.25 11.61
CA ASN A 30 11.19 16.28 12.71
C ASN A 30 9.93 15.42 12.64
N THR A 31 8.78 16.05 12.36
CA THR A 31 7.47 15.40 12.36
C THR A 31 7.21 14.56 11.11
N LEU A 32 7.46 15.11 9.92
CA LEU A 32 7.09 14.47 8.65
C LEU A 32 8.19 13.60 8.04
N LEU A 33 9.46 13.85 8.36
CA LEU A 33 10.60 13.12 7.79
C LEU A 33 11.25 12.20 8.83
N LEU A 34 11.76 12.76 9.93
CA LEU A 34 12.60 11.98 10.85
C LEU A 34 11.82 10.95 11.67
N GLN A 35 10.59 11.28 12.06
CA GLN A 35 9.72 10.42 12.85
C GLN A 35 8.66 9.70 12.01
N LYS A 36 8.78 9.73 10.67
CA LYS A 36 7.78 9.17 9.76
C LYS A 36 7.49 7.70 10.07
N ASP A 37 8.52 6.85 10.08
CA ASP A 37 8.39 5.41 10.33
C ASP A 37 7.71 5.12 11.67
N ALA A 38 8.20 5.77 12.74
CA ALA A 38 7.67 5.62 14.09
C ALA A 38 6.18 6.02 14.17
N ARG A 39 5.81 7.14 13.57
CA ARG A 39 4.42 7.63 13.55
C ARG A 39 3.51 6.74 12.73
N VAL A 40 3.97 6.23 11.58
CA VAL A 40 3.18 5.30 10.78
C VAL A 40 2.91 4.03 11.58
N VAL A 41 3.93 3.46 12.24
CA VAL A 41 3.73 2.30 13.13
C VAL A 41 2.78 2.63 14.28
N ASP A 42 2.91 3.79 14.94
CA ASP A 42 1.99 4.21 16.01
C ASP A 42 0.53 4.29 15.52
N VAL A 43 0.30 4.75 14.29
CA VAL A 43 -1.03 4.79 13.66
C VAL A 43 -1.54 3.37 13.38
N LEU A 44 -0.69 2.49 12.85
CA LEU A 44 -1.05 1.09 12.61
C LEU A 44 -1.40 0.37 13.92
N GLU A 45 -0.61 0.56 14.98
CA GLU A 45 -0.82 -0.05 16.29
C GLU A 45 -2.11 0.42 16.98
N ARG A 46 -2.54 1.67 16.75
CA ARG A 46 -3.67 2.29 17.48
C ARG A 46 -4.95 2.29 16.68
N SER A 47 -4.89 2.80 15.44
CA SER A 47 -6.08 3.07 14.63
C SER A 47 -6.49 1.88 13.77
N TYR A 48 -5.54 1.03 13.39
CA TYR A 48 -5.78 -0.16 12.55
C TYR A 48 -5.47 -1.46 13.29
N ALA A 49 -5.43 -1.41 14.61
CA ALA A 49 -5.05 -2.51 15.49
C ALA A 49 -5.95 -3.75 15.35
N ASP A 50 -7.18 -3.54 14.91
CA ASP A 50 -8.21 -4.54 14.71
C ASP A 50 -8.32 -5.05 13.25
N ALA A 51 -7.52 -4.50 12.33
CA ALA A 51 -7.45 -4.96 10.94
C ALA A 51 -6.89 -6.38 10.85
N ASP A 52 -7.44 -7.19 9.96
CA ASP A 52 -6.96 -8.55 9.68
C ASP A 52 -5.79 -8.53 8.68
N CYS A 53 -5.86 -7.63 7.71
CA CYS A 53 -4.85 -7.42 6.67
C CYS A 53 -4.65 -5.91 6.46
N VAL A 54 -3.40 -5.47 6.37
CA VAL A 54 -3.03 -4.08 6.01
C VAL A 54 -2.13 -4.10 4.78
N PHE A 55 -2.50 -3.28 3.81
CA PHE A 55 -1.77 -3.11 2.56
C PHE A 55 -0.96 -1.82 2.65
N LEU A 56 0.33 -1.88 2.34
CA LEU A 56 1.24 -0.75 2.49
C LEU A 56 1.97 -0.52 1.17
N GLN A 57 1.88 0.68 0.60
CA GLN A 57 2.57 1.07 -0.63
C GLN A 57 3.73 2.04 -0.33
N GLU A 58 4.65 2.18 -1.28
CA GLU A 58 5.82 3.06 -1.17
C GLU A 58 6.68 2.83 0.09
N ALA A 59 6.73 1.58 0.57
CA ALA A 59 7.45 1.23 1.78
C ALA A 59 8.95 1.03 1.51
N THR A 60 9.78 1.63 2.36
CA THR A 60 11.23 1.39 2.33
C THR A 60 11.57 0.06 3.02
N ALA A 61 12.72 -0.54 2.67
CA ALA A 61 13.20 -1.74 3.35
C ALA A 61 13.40 -1.52 4.86
N ARG A 62 13.93 -0.34 5.23
CA ARG A 62 14.09 0.07 6.62
C ARG A 62 12.75 0.14 7.36
N PHE A 63 11.74 0.72 6.74
CA PHE A 63 10.40 0.77 7.34
C PHE A 63 9.83 -0.64 7.51
N ALA A 64 10.04 -1.54 6.54
CA ALA A 64 9.63 -2.95 6.65
C ALA A 64 10.27 -3.62 7.88
N ASP A 65 11.58 -3.48 8.07
CA ASP A 65 12.28 -4.05 9.23
C ASP A 65 11.74 -3.47 10.55
N TYR A 66 11.52 -2.16 10.58
CA TYR A 66 11.00 -1.48 11.76
C TYR A 66 9.57 -1.94 12.09
N ALA A 67 8.68 -1.95 11.10
CA ALA A 67 7.29 -2.39 11.25
C ALA A 67 7.20 -3.87 11.65
N GLU A 68 7.98 -4.75 11.03
CA GLU A 68 8.03 -6.18 11.41
C GLU A 68 8.45 -6.34 12.87
N SER A 69 9.49 -5.64 13.32
CA SER A 69 9.94 -5.74 14.72
C SER A 69 8.91 -5.24 15.74
N ARG A 70 8.17 -4.18 15.40
CA ARG A 70 7.23 -3.51 16.31
C ARG A 70 5.86 -4.17 16.34
N LEU A 71 5.44 -4.72 15.22
CA LEU A 71 4.11 -5.29 15.04
C LEU A 71 4.10 -6.83 15.13
N ALA A 72 5.26 -7.46 15.34
CA ALA A 72 5.47 -8.91 15.32
C ALA A 72 4.47 -9.71 16.18
N ASP A 73 4.06 -9.17 17.33
CA ASP A 73 3.13 -9.85 18.23
C ASP A 73 1.75 -10.06 17.59
N ARG A 74 1.33 -9.13 16.73
CA ARG A 74 -0.01 -9.11 16.12
C ARG A 74 0.00 -9.50 14.66
N TYR A 75 1.02 -9.09 13.92
CA TYR A 75 1.14 -9.27 12.50
C TYR A 75 2.46 -9.92 12.15
N PHE A 76 2.46 -10.72 11.10
CA PHE A 76 3.68 -10.99 10.35
C PHE A 76 3.68 -10.17 9.07
N LEU A 77 4.87 -9.73 8.67
CA LEU A 77 5.05 -8.90 7.49
C LEU A 77 5.45 -9.79 6.30
N VAL A 78 4.84 -9.55 5.14
CA VAL A 78 5.21 -10.18 3.87
C VAL A 78 5.77 -9.13 2.92
N ARG A 79 6.89 -9.47 2.28
CA ARG A 79 7.65 -8.61 1.36
C ARG A 79 7.73 -9.30 0.00
N PRO A 80 7.82 -8.55 -1.11
CA PRO A 80 8.23 -9.11 -2.40
C PRO A 80 9.59 -9.80 -2.28
N ALA A 81 9.74 -10.96 -2.94
CA ALA A 81 11.02 -11.64 -3.07
C ALA A 81 12.09 -10.73 -3.70
N GLN A 82 11.67 -9.86 -4.62
CA GLN A 82 12.51 -8.83 -5.21
C GLN A 82 12.03 -7.43 -4.79
N MET A 83 12.70 -6.88 -3.78
CA MET A 83 12.51 -5.50 -3.34
C MET A 83 13.10 -4.50 -4.34
N SER A 84 12.46 -3.33 -4.46
CA SER A 84 12.92 -2.20 -5.25
C SER A 84 14.23 -1.61 -4.73
N ALA A 85 15.16 -1.33 -5.64
CA ALA A 85 16.37 -0.57 -5.31
C ALA A 85 16.06 0.89 -4.91
N ASN A 86 14.92 1.43 -5.36
CA ASN A 86 14.49 2.80 -5.06
C ASN A 86 13.77 2.91 -3.71
N ASN A 87 13.73 1.84 -2.90
CA ASN A 87 13.06 1.80 -1.60
C ASN A 87 11.55 2.13 -1.66
N GLN A 88 10.87 1.72 -2.73
CA GLN A 88 9.42 1.80 -2.87
C GLN A 88 8.89 0.38 -3.08
N ASN A 89 8.18 -0.15 -2.08
CA ASN A 89 7.71 -1.53 -2.10
C ASN A 89 6.27 -1.62 -1.59
N SER A 90 5.53 -2.55 -2.17
CA SER A 90 4.23 -3.00 -1.70
C SER A 90 4.42 -4.13 -0.69
N LEU A 91 3.91 -3.95 0.53
CA LEU A 91 4.03 -4.89 1.64
C LEU A 91 2.64 -5.28 2.15
N LEU A 92 2.59 -6.41 2.86
CA LEU A 92 1.40 -6.87 3.57
C LEU A 92 1.72 -7.08 5.04
N LEU A 93 0.86 -6.59 5.94
CA LEU A 93 0.81 -7.04 7.32
C LEU A 93 -0.39 -7.95 7.50
N LEU A 94 -0.15 -9.20 7.87
CA LEU A 94 -1.18 -10.21 8.05
C LEU A 94 -1.29 -10.62 9.50
N ARG A 95 -2.50 -10.63 10.05
CA ARG A 95 -2.75 -10.95 11.45
C ARG A 95 -2.34 -12.39 11.77
N ASN A 96 -1.47 -12.56 12.78
CA ASN A 96 -0.95 -13.86 13.23
C ASN A 96 -2.06 -14.84 13.62
N SER A 97 -3.13 -14.36 14.26
CA SER A 97 -4.22 -15.22 14.73
C SER A 97 -5.14 -15.71 13.61
N LEU A 98 -5.07 -15.10 12.41
CA LEU A 98 -5.95 -15.42 11.30
C LEU A 98 -5.23 -16.13 10.16
N PHE A 99 -3.99 -15.78 9.86
CA PHE A 99 -3.25 -16.31 8.71
C PHE A 99 -2.08 -17.19 9.17
N ASP A 100 -1.86 -18.31 8.47
CA ASP A 100 -0.70 -19.16 8.72
C ASP A 100 0.53 -18.64 7.95
N LYS A 101 1.49 -18.07 8.69
CA LYS A 101 2.77 -17.57 8.16
C LYS A 101 3.53 -18.61 7.34
N ASN A 102 3.44 -19.90 7.69
CA ASN A 102 4.19 -20.96 7.00
C ASN A 102 3.54 -21.38 5.67
N SER A 103 2.29 -20.98 5.44
CA SER A 103 1.55 -21.28 4.22
C SER A 103 1.71 -20.23 3.12
N VAL A 104 2.46 -19.15 3.39
CA VAL A 104 2.65 -18.05 2.44
C VAL A 104 3.44 -18.52 1.22
N SER A 105 2.87 -18.32 0.04
CA SER A 105 3.50 -18.59 -1.25
C SER A 105 3.39 -17.36 -2.14
N GLU A 106 4.53 -16.83 -2.61
CA GLU A 106 4.54 -15.69 -3.50
C GLU A 106 4.27 -16.11 -4.96
N LEU A 107 3.27 -15.48 -5.56
CA LEU A 107 2.83 -15.70 -6.94
C LEU A 107 3.06 -14.47 -7.84
N THR A 108 3.76 -13.44 -7.37
CA THR A 108 4.04 -12.20 -8.10
C THR A 108 4.57 -12.46 -9.52
N SER A 109 5.52 -13.39 -9.67
CA SER A 109 6.10 -13.73 -10.98
C SER A 109 5.09 -14.28 -11.98
N HIS A 110 4.05 -14.97 -11.51
CA HIS A 110 2.99 -15.52 -12.38
C HIS A 110 2.17 -14.39 -12.99
N ALA A 111 1.79 -13.38 -12.20
CA ALA A 111 1.10 -12.20 -12.73
C ALA A 111 2.03 -11.41 -13.67
N MET A 112 3.26 -11.14 -13.24
CA MET A 112 4.25 -10.38 -14.01
C MET A 112 4.58 -10.99 -15.37
N SER A 113 4.50 -12.32 -15.52
CA SER A 113 4.75 -13.01 -16.79
C SER A 113 3.80 -12.60 -17.93
N SER A 114 2.60 -12.12 -17.60
CA SER A 114 1.62 -11.63 -18.58
C SER A 114 1.72 -10.14 -18.86
N LEU A 115 2.65 -9.43 -18.21
CA LEU A 115 2.81 -7.98 -18.25
C LEU A 115 4.00 -7.52 -19.10
N GLU A 116 4.48 -8.33 -20.06
CA GLU A 116 5.76 -8.19 -20.78
C GLU A 116 6.09 -6.77 -21.33
N SER A 117 5.11 -5.90 -21.53
CA SER A 117 5.29 -4.53 -22.03
C SER A 117 4.92 -3.39 -21.05
N GLN A 118 4.43 -3.71 -19.85
CA GLN A 118 3.96 -2.71 -18.89
C GLN A 118 5.06 -2.37 -17.86
N PRO A 119 5.25 -1.08 -17.52
CA PRO A 119 6.32 -0.63 -16.63
C PRO A 119 5.94 -0.81 -15.17
N VAL A 120 5.80 -2.07 -14.71
CA VAL A 120 5.68 -2.37 -13.29
C VAL A 120 7.09 -2.55 -12.73
N ALA A 121 7.50 -1.68 -11.80
CA ALA A 121 8.84 -1.77 -11.24
C ALA A 121 8.94 -2.90 -10.22
N ALA A 122 10.16 -3.38 -9.99
CA ALA A 122 10.43 -4.30 -8.89
C ALA A 122 9.95 -3.66 -7.58
N GLY A 123 9.28 -4.44 -6.73
CA GLY A 123 8.69 -3.98 -5.47
C GLY A 123 7.28 -3.41 -5.59
N ASP A 124 6.80 -2.96 -6.76
CA ASP A 124 5.49 -2.31 -6.86
C ASP A 124 4.33 -3.30 -6.67
N LEU A 125 4.48 -4.56 -7.09
CA LEU A 125 3.48 -5.62 -6.95
C LEU A 125 3.96 -6.71 -5.98
N LEU A 126 3.10 -7.07 -5.03
CA LEU A 126 3.20 -8.26 -4.20
C LEU A 126 1.92 -9.07 -4.37
N LEU A 127 2.00 -10.31 -4.85
CA LEU A 127 0.88 -11.24 -4.90
C LEU A 127 1.23 -12.51 -4.14
N ILE A 128 0.41 -12.89 -3.17
CA ILE A 128 0.63 -14.09 -2.36
C ILE A 128 -0.63 -14.94 -2.25
N ALA A 129 -0.45 -16.26 -2.17
CA ALA A 129 -1.43 -17.18 -1.62
C ALA A 129 -1.10 -17.45 -0.15
N VAL A 130 -2.11 -17.52 0.71
CA VAL A 130 -1.96 -17.82 2.14
C VAL A 130 -3.20 -18.52 2.67
N SER A 131 -3.01 -19.43 3.62
CA SER A 131 -4.11 -20.16 4.27
C SER A 131 -4.49 -19.52 5.61
N ALA A 132 -5.74 -19.73 6.03
CA ALA A 132 -6.17 -19.40 7.38
C ALA A 132 -5.40 -20.26 8.40
N SER A 133 -5.08 -19.69 9.56
CA SER A 133 -4.48 -20.43 10.68
C SER A 133 -5.46 -21.48 11.20
N SER A 134 -4.98 -22.71 11.37
CA SER A 134 -5.74 -23.85 11.91
C SER A 134 -6.07 -23.72 13.40
N THR A 135 -5.68 -22.63 14.06
CA THR A 135 -5.90 -22.40 15.50
C THR A 135 -7.36 -22.24 15.90
N GLN A 136 -8.31 -22.21 14.96
CA GLN A 136 -9.70 -22.54 15.25
C GLN A 136 -9.94 -24.03 14.93
N GLY A 137 -9.85 -24.86 15.97
CA GLY A 137 -9.93 -26.32 15.89
C GLY A 137 -11.26 -26.86 15.38
N THR A 138 -11.42 -26.94 14.07
CA THR A 138 -12.33 -27.90 13.43
C THR A 138 -11.53 -28.93 12.64
N PRO A 139 -11.77 -30.25 12.86
CA PRO A 139 -11.20 -31.30 12.03
C PRO A 139 -11.54 -31.10 10.56
N ASP A 140 -10.78 -31.78 9.72
CA ASP A 140 -10.78 -31.67 8.27
C ASP A 140 -12.07 -32.22 7.61
N THR A 141 -13.20 -31.59 7.89
CA THR A 141 -14.54 -31.91 7.36
C THR A 141 -15.05 -30.86 6.37
N GLY A 142 -14.19 -29.94 5.92
CA GLY A 142 -14.56 -28.87 4.98
C GLY A 142 -15.23 -27.65 5.62
N ALA A 143 -15.44 -27.62 6.95
CA ALA A 143 -15.93 -26.44 7.66
C ALA A 143 -14.75 -25.60 8.19
N ALA A 144 -14.64 -24.37 7.71
CA ALA A 144 -13.67 -23.40 8.20
C ALA A 144 -14.11 -22.79 9.54
N GLY A 145 -13.16 -22.23 10.30
CA GLY A 145 -13.46 -21.42 11.49
C GLY A 145 -14.38 -20.23 11.18
N THR A 146 -14.77 -19.46 12.19
CA THR A 146 -15.62 -18.29 11.99
C THR A 146 -14.80 -17.00 12.00
N ILE A 147 -14.92 -16.18 10.95
CA ILE A 147 -14.52 -14.76 10.95
C ILE A 147 -15.79 -13.95 11.17
N ARG A 148 -15.88 -13.25 12.31
CA ARG A 148 -17.01 -12.37 12.65
C ARG A 148 -18.40 -13.04 12.49
N GLY A 149 -18.49 -14.35 12.76
CA GLY A 149 -19.75 -15.11 12.69
C GLY A 149 -20.08 -15.74 11.33
N ALA A 150 -19.23 -15.59 10.32
CA ALA A 150 -19.35 -16.27 9.02
C ALA A 150 -18.24 -17.32 8.84
N THR A 151 -18.52 -18.40 8.11
CA THR A 151 -17.51 -19.42 7.74
C THR A 151 -16.36 -18.73 7.00
N ALA A 152 -15.17 -18.80 7.58
CA ALA A 152 -13.96 -18.17 7.06
C ALA A 152 -13.53 -18.81 5.73
N PRO A 153 -12.97 -18.06 4.78
CA PRO A 153 -12.22 -18.68 3.71
C PRO A 153 -11.04 -19.47 4.29
N ARG A 154 -10.76 -20.68 3.77
CA ARG A 154 -9.57 -21.45 4.16
C ARG A 154 -8.31 -20.96 3.44
N HIS A 155 -8.48 -20.38 2.25
CA HIS A 155 -7.40 -19.90 1.40
C HIS A 155 -7.71 -18.48 0.94
N PHE A 156 -6.66 -17.68 0.82
CA PHE A 156 -6.72 -16.30 0.38
C PHE A 156 -5.67 -16.09 -0.69
N LEU A 157 -6.04 -15.28 -1.68
CA LEU A 157 -5.12 -14.70 -2.63
C LEU A 157 -5.09 -13.20 -2.35
N ILE A 158 -3.95 -12.66 -1.94
CA ILE A 158 -3.83 -11.30 -1.46
C ILE A 158 -2.80 -10.56 -2.31
N ALA A 159 -3.22 -9.43 -2.88
CA ALA A 159 -2.39 -8.59 -3.73
C ALA A 159 -2.22 -7.20 -3.11
N SER A 160 -1.00 -6.67 -3.14
CA SER A 160 -0.72 -5.26 -2.88
C SER A 160 0.00 -4.63 -4.06
N PHE A 161 -0.49 -3.48 -4.53
CA PHE A 161 0.07 -2.81 -5.70
C PHE A 161 0.18 -1.30 -5.53
N HIS A 162 1.28 -0.74 -6.02
CA HIS A 162 1.48 0.69 -6.17
C HIS A 162 1.51 1.03 -7.66
N GLY A 163 0.45 1.69 -8.14
CA GLY A 163 0.32 2.10 -9.52
C GLY A 163 1.28 3.21 -9.90
N ASP A 164 1.63 3.29 -11.19
CA ASP A 164 2.37 4.43 -11.71
C ASP A 164 1.60 5.74 -11.47
N THR A 165 2.29 6.87 -11.50
CA THR A 165 1.70 8.19 -11.18
C THR A 165 0.43 8.53 -11.97
N ASN A 166 0.25 7.94 -13.16
CA ASN A 166 -0.91 8.20 -14.01
C ASN A 166 -1.94 7.04 -13.98
N GLY A 167 -1.67 5.98 -13.23
CA GLY A 167 -2.51 4.78 -13.10
C GLY A 167 -2.64 3.95 -14.39
N LEU A 168 -1.79 4.18 -15.40
CA LEU A 168 -1.92 3.53 -16.71
C LEU A 168 -1.57 2.03 -16.68
N ALA A 169 -0.71 1.60 -15.77
CA ALA A 169 -0.38 0.19 -15.55
C ALA A 169 -1.47 -0.55 -14.76
N THR A 170 -2.27 0.17 -13.97
CA THR A 170 -3.24 -0.42 -13.03
C THR A 170 -4.24 -1.37 -13.69
N PRO A 171 -4.90 -1.03 -14.82
CA PRO A 171 -5.78 -1.98 -15.53
C PRO A 171 -5.09 -3.28 -15.94
N ALA A 172 -3.89 -3.18 -16.50
CA ALA A 172 -3.14 -4.34 -16.97
C ALA A 172 -2.75 -5.24 -15.79
N VAL A 173 -2.28 -4.64 -14.69
CA VAL A 173 -1.95 -5.36 -13.45
C VAL A 173 -3.19 -6.05 -12.88
N LEU A 174 -4.34 -5.38 -12.83
CA LEU A 174 -5.58 -6.00 -12.39
C LEU A 174 -5.93 -7.23 -13.24
N SER A 175 -5.83 -7.12 -14.58
CA SER A 175 -6.11 -8.22 -15.50
C SER A 175 -5.15 -9.40 -15.30
N ALA A 176 -3.87 -9.12 -15.06
CA ALA A 176 -2.86 -10.12 -14.82
C ALA A 176 -3.10 -10.86 -13.49
N VAL A 177 -3.41 -10.13 -12.42
CA VAL A 177 -3.73 -10.72 -11.12
C VAL A 177 -5.04 -11.50 -11.16
N ASP A 178 -6.08 -10.98 -11.82
CA ASP A 178 -7.35 -11.69 -12.07
C ASP A 178 -7.14 -13.03 -12.78
N SER A 179 -6.23 -13.07 -13.77
CA SER A 179 -5.88 -14.30 -14.47
C SER A 179 -5.24 -15.35 -13.56
N VAL A 180 -4.47 -14.93 -12.55
CA VAL A 180 -3.96 -15.82 -11.50
C VAL A 180 -5.07 -16.21 -10.53
N ALA A 181 -5.95 -15.27 -10.16
CA ALA A 181 -7.08 -15.52 -9.26
C ALA A 181 -8.04 -16.58 -9.79
N LYS A 182 -8.34 -16.57 -11.10
CA LYS A 182 -9.16 -17.59 -11.76
C LYS A 182 -8.57 -19.00 -11.70
N GLN A 183 -7.26 -19.13 -11.50
CA GLN A 183 -6.59 -20.42 -11.30
C GLN A 183 -6.62 -20.88 -9.83
N GLN A 184 -7.13 -20.03 -8.92
CA GLN A 184 -7.24 -20.26 -7.48
C GLN A 184 -8.71 -20.16 -7.01
N PRO A 185 -9.67 -20.92 -7.58
CA PRO A 185 -11.11 -20.70 -7.42
C PRO A 185 -11.64 -20.92 -5.99
N LEU A 186 -10.87 -21.57 -5.12
CA LEU A 186 -11.21 -21.78 -3.70
C LEU A 186 -10.71 -20.66 -2.79
N SER A 187 -9.95 -19.71 -3.32
CA SER A 187 -9.38 -18.62 -2.54
C SER A 187 -10.28 -17.41 -2.54
N THR A 188 -10.41 -16.74 -1.40
CA THR A 188 -10.94 -15.37 -1.38
C THR A 188 -9.88 -14.40 -1.84
N PHE A 189 -10.21 -13.62 -2.87
CA PHE A 189 -9.29 -12.63 -3.43
C PHE A 189 -9.44 -11.27 -2.75
N LEU A 190 -8.32 -10.69 -2.32
CA LEU A 190 -8.23 -9.35 -1.75
C LEU A 190 -7.15 -8.56 -2.49
N PHE A 191 -7.48 -7.35 -2.95
CA PHE A 191 -6.52 -6.49 -3.63
C PHE A 191 -6.55 -5.08 -3.02
N GLY A 192 -5.49 -4.74 -2.27
CA GLY A 192 -5.27 -3.36 -1.83
C GLY A 192 -4.28 -2.67 -2.76
N LEU A 193 -4.70 -1.57 -3.39
CA LEU A 193 -3.84 -0.86 -4.32
C LEU A 193 -3.94 0.65 -4.15
N ASP A 194 -2.81 1.34 -4.36
CA ASP A 194 -2.83 2.72 -4.81
C ASP A 194 -2.97 2.72 -6.33
N ALA A 195 -4.20 2.87 -6.79
CA ALA A 195 -4.53 2.77 -8.21
C ALA A 195 -4.07 3.97 -9.04
N ASN A 196 -3.74 5.11 -8.39
CA ASN A 196 -3.43 6.39 -9.01
C ASN A 196 -4.42 6.81 -10.12
N THR A 197 -5.71 6.50 -9.93
CA THR A 197 -6.78 6.88 -10.87
C THR A 197 -7.22 8.33 -10.68
N HIS A 198 -7.69 8.95 -11.75
CA HIS A 198 -8.10 10.34 -11.79
C HIS A 198 -9.61 10.49 -12.01
N SER A 199 -10.20 11.58 -11.49
CA SER A 199 -11.64 11.85 -11.66
C SER A 199 -12.06 11.99 -13.12
N ALA A 200 -11.16 12.46 -13.99
CA ALA A 200 -11.35 12.52 -15.43
C ALA A 200 -10.23 11.74 -16.13
N GLY A 201 -10.59 10.71 -16.88
CA GLY A 201 -9.65 9.91 -17.68
C GLY A 201 -9.14 10.66 -18.92
N SER A 202 -7.99 10.25 -19.41
CA SER A 202 -7.44 10.69 -20.70
C SER A 202 -6.47 9.65 -21.26
N LYS A 203 -5.92 9.88 -22.46
CA LYS A 203 -4.85 9.03 -23.01
C LYS A 203 -3.58 8.98 -22.13
N LYS A 204 -3.43 9.89 -21.18
CA LYS A 204 -2.26 10.01 -20.31
C LYS A 204 -2.57 9.68 -18.85
N GLN A 205 -3.83 9.43 -18.49
CA GLN A 205 -4.27 9.26 -17.11
C GLN A 205 -5.44 8.29 -17.05
N GLN A 206 -5.37 7.29 -16.18
CA GLN A 206 -6.46 6.35 -15.98
C GLN A 206 -7.64 7.03 -15.28
N GLY A 207 -8.82 6.99 -15.90
CA GLY A 207 -10.04 7.49 -15.28
C GLY A 207 -10.58 6.52 -14.23
N PHE A 208 -11.06 7.05 -13.11
CA PHE A 208 -11.63 6.28 -12.02
C PHE A 208 -12.89 5.52 -12.45
N ALA A 209 -13.83 6.17 -13.15
CA ALA A 209 -15.06 5.51 -13.61
C ALA A 209 -14.80 4.35 -14.58
N GLU A 210 -13.79 4.47 -15.44
CA GLU A 210 -13.37 3.42 -16.36
C GLU A 210 -12.75 2.23 -15.61
N PHE A 211 -11.95 2.52 -14.58
CA PHE A 211 -11.35 1.49 -13.73
C PHE A 211 -12.39 0.77 -12.87
N VAL A 212 -13.38 1.48 -12.33
CA VAL A 212 -14.52 0.90 -11.60
C VAL A 212 -15.28 -0.08 -12.48
N LYS A 213 -15.71 0.39 -13.66
CA LYS A 213 -16.40 -0.46 -14.63
C LYS A 213 -15.62 -1.73 -14.96
N MET A 214 -14.30 -1.62 -15.10
CA MET A 214 -13.44 -2.76 -15.40
C MET A 214 -13.47 -3.83 -14.31
N PHE A 215 -13.31 -3.46 -13.03
CA PHE A 215 -13.33 -4.47 -11.97
C PHE A 215 -14.74 -5.01 -11.72
N ASP A 216 -15.78 -4.20 -11.96
CA ASP A 216 -17.18 -4.65 -11.89
C ASP A 216 -17.47 -5.71 -12.96
N GLU A 217 -17.00 -5.50 -14.20
CA GLU A 217 -17.12 -6.47 -15.30
C GLU A 217 -16.37 -7.78 -15.02
N MET A 218 -15.34 -7.74 -14.17
CA MET A 218 -14.63 -8.92 -13.68
C MET A 218 -15.34 -9.61 -12.50
N GLY A 219 -16.42 -9.01 -11.97
CA GLY A 219 -17.18 -9.54 -10.83
C GLY A 219 -16.58 -9.21 -9.47
N TYR A 220 -15.68 -8.22 -9.40
CA TYR A 220 -15.15 -7.71 -8.14
C TYR A 220 -16.02 -6.58 -7.58
N SER A 221 -15.87 -6.31 -6.29
CA SER A 221 -16.53 -5.22 -5.61
C SER A 221 -15.54 -4.45 -4.73
N SER A 222 -15.85 -3.18 -4.48
CA SER A 222 -15.03 -2.31 -3.63
C SER A 222 -15.40 -2.45 -2.16
N CYS A 223 -14.43 -2.23 -1.26
CA CYS A 223 -14.70 -2.16 0.18
C CYS A 223 -15.54 -0.93 0.57
N TRP A 224 -15.74 0.03 -0.33
CA TRP A 224 -16.66 1.16 -0.17
C TRP A 224 -18.08 0.87 -0.68
N GLY A 225 -18.36 -0.36 -1.09
CA GLY A 225 -19.68 -0.83 -1.53
C GLY A 225 -19.84 -0.93 -3.05
N ASP A 226 -21.02 -1.43 -3.45
CA ASP A 226 -21.34 -1.79 -4.85
C ASP A 226 -21.55 -0.58 -5.77
N ASP A 227 -21.57 0.64 -5.23
CA ASP A 227 -21.72 1.88 -5.99
C ASP A 227 -20.51 2.80 -5.81
N ALA A 228 -19.31 2.22 -5.92
CA ALA A 228 -18.06 2.98 -5.85
C ALA A 228 -17.98 4.10 -6.90
N GLY A 229 -18.75 3.99 -7.99
CA GLY A 229 -18.82 4.96 -9.09
C GLY A 229 -19.77 6.15 -8.87
N ALA A 230 -20.82 6.04 -8.04
CA ALA A 230 -21.74 7.16 -7.79
C ALA A 230 -21.25 8.17 -6.74
N GLY A 231 -20.26 7.78 -5.94
CA GLY A 231 -19.68 8.61 -4.89
C GLY A 231 -18.49 9.45 -5.35
N LYS A 232 -18.37 10.67 -4.81
CA LYS A 232 -17.11 11.42 -4.78
C LYS A 232 -16.15 10.78 -3.77
N LEU A 233 -15.65 9.58 -4.08
CA LEU A 233 -14.69 8.84 -3.24
C LEU A 233 -13.28 9.33 -3.52
N TYR A 234 -12.87 10.38 -2.81
CA TYR A 234 -11.52 10.92 -2.91
C TYR A 234 -10.65 10.35 -1.79
N THR A 235 -9.65 9.55 -2.16
CA THR A 235 -8.66 8.98 -1.23
C THR A 235 -7.44 9.88 -1.06
N THR A 236 -7.09 10.66 -2.09
CA THR A 236 -5.93 11.56 -2.07
C THR A 236 -6.28 12.93 -2.65
N PHE A 237 -6.01 13.98 -1.90
CA PHE A 237 -5.96 15.34 -2.43
C PHE A 237 -4.49 15.78 -2.47
N ASN A 238 -4.00 16.11 -3.66
CA ASN A 238 -2.69 16.74 -3.82
C ASN A 238 -2.74 18.18 -3.29
N ALA A 239 -2.65 18.35 -1.98
CA ALA A 239 -2.40 19.65 -1.36
C ALA A 239 -0.93 20.03 -1.58
N ARG A 240 -0.55 20.34 -2.83
CA ARG A 240 0.71 21.04 -3.12
C ARG A 240 0.60 22.46 -2.59
N THR A 241 0.67 22.60 -1.27
CA THR A 241 0.75 23.91 -0.62
C THR A 241 2.18 24.44 -0.78
N PHE A 242 2.33 25.76 -0.81
CA PHE A 242 3.61 26.49 -0.80
C PHE A 242 4.57 26.09 0.35
N LEU A 243 4.14 25.21 1.26
CA LEU A 243 4.86 24.72 2.43
C LEU A 243 5.53 23.35 2.22
N GLN A 244 5.23 22.63 1.13
CA GLN A 244 6.05 21.49 0.72
C GLN A 244 7.34 22.04 0.09
N VAL A 245 8.32 22.36 0.94
CA VAL A 245 9.70 22.50 0.46
C VAL A 245 10.05 21.16 -0.19
N PRO A 246 10.52 21.12 -1.45
CA PRO A 246 11.00 19.87 -2.01
C PRO A 246 12.17 19.40 -1.14
N LEU A 247 11.95 18.35 -0.36
CA LEU A 247 12.95 17.72 0.48
C LEU A 247 13.84 16.87 -0.44
N TYR A 248 14.59 17.52 -1.33
CA TYR A 248 15.71 16.89 -2.00
C TYR A 248 16.78 16.64 -0.96
N THR A 249 17.02 15.37 -0.65
CA THR A 249 18.27 14.94 -0.04
C THR A 249 19.27 14.72 -1.18
N PRO A 250 20.46 15.36 -1.17
CA PRO A 250 21.55 15.02 -2.09
C PRO A 250 22.10 13.62 -1.80
#